data_AF-A0A926JXY9-F1
#
_entry.id   AF-A0A926JXY9-F1
#
_cell.length_a   1.000
_cell.length_b   1.000
_cell.length_c   1.000
_cell.angle_alpha   90.00
_cell.angle_beta   90.00
_cell.angle_gamma   90.00
#
_symmetry.space_group_name_H-M   'P 1'
#
loop_
_entity.id
_entity.type
_entity.pdbx_description
1 polymer ?
#
loop_
_entity_poly.entity_id
_entity_poly.type
_entity_poly.pdbx_seq_one_letter_code
_entity_poly.pdbx_strand_id
1 'polypeptide(L)'
;MKTVARVTVLFAMVVGVLLGTSSVAQAAYYNEYSDIASTPDSNSCTAAQGFAAGATYLYVVKTKGDDSRAVIYRVNKSTGKRELMTNGTDKRSYNTWLGHANDMTISDIDGRHHLFVVTMKSSGAQLVKLRYDGTTYYKVGSYAVKLGGVTKTVSGISRVSVSSTTLKFFFKSGAAVYNGSIPLRANTGTVNLSKAFDLKVAGALVNGKTVSDLTTFTNQGFFYDASTKLLYYPLTKDNRSIVLVYRGITTAIRGTLTSTSTLSFRITSSVYSKFEIESVGTSGGRLYFNTNRSNSSGAHDGVHVFKGYSG
;
A
#
# COMPACT_ATOMS: atom_id res chain seq x y z
N MET A 1 3.07 86.00 29.57
CA MET A 1 3.04 84.94 30.61
C MET A 1 2.78 83.59 29.93
N LYS A 2 3.75 82.68 30.09
CA LYS A 2 3.69 81.21 30.03
C LYS A 2 3.02 80.53 28.80
N THR A 3 3.93 80.02 27.95
CA THR A 3 3.91 78.72 27.26
C THR A 3 3.28 77.56 28.05
N VAL A 4 2.54 76.69 27.38
CA VAL A 4 2.69 75.22 27.45
C VAL A 4 2.35 74.63 26.08
N ALA A 5 3.37 74.11 25.39
CA ALA A 5 3.24 73.29 24.20
C ALA A 5 2.84 71.86 24.59
N ARG A 6 1.86 71.28 23.90
CA ARG A 6 1.63 69.82 23.92
C ARG A 6 2.28 69.21 22.69
N VAL A 7 3.38 68.51 22.95
CA VAL A 7 4.11 67.66 22.00
C VAL A 7 3.19 66.51 21.59
N THR A 8 2.88 66.42 20.29
CA THR A 8 2.24 65.23 19.71
C THR A 8 3.35 64.34 19.16
N VAL A 9 3.52 63.17 19.75
CA VAL A 9 4.50 62.16 19.34
C VAL A 9 4.02 61.49 18.06
N LEU A 10 4.81 61.59 16.99
CA LEU A 10 4.61 60.86 15.74
C LEU A 10 5.08 59.41 15.93
N PHE A 11 4.17 58.44 15.83
CA PHE A 11 4.53 57.02 15.75
C PHE A 11 4.89 56.68 14.30
N ALA A 12 6.19 56.49 14.04
CA ALA A 12 6.66 55.91 12.78
C ALA A 12 6.38 54.41 12.78
N MET A 13 5.38 53.97 12.00
CA MET A 13 5.05 52.56 11.82
C MET A 13 5.97 51.98 10.72
N VAL A 14 7.06 51.33 11.12
CA VAL A 14 7.93 50.57 10.22
C VAL A 14 7.21 49.28 9.83
N VAL A 15 6.66 49.25 8.61
CA VAL A 15 6.15 48.03 7.98
C VAL A 15 7.33 47.19 7.54
N GLY A 16 7.74 46.25 8.39
CA GLY A 16 8.69 45.21 8.03
C GLY A 16 8.02 44.22 7.07
N VAL A 17 8.38 44.27 5.79
CA VAL A 17 8.08 43.21 4.82
C VAL A 17 8.88 41.99 5.24
N LEU A 18 8.24 41.05 5.96
CA LEU A 18 8.75 39.69 6.09
C LEU A 18 8.68 39.04 4.72
N LEU A 19 9.78 39.11 3.97
CA LEU A 19 10.05 38.21 2.87
C LEU A 19 10.10 36.79 3.46
N GLY A 20 8.97 36.08 3.37
CA GLY A 20 8.91 34.67 3.69
C GLY A 20 9.89 33.92 2.80
N THR A 21 11.04 33.55 3.35
CA THR A 21 11.95 32.61 2.72
C THR A 21 11.17 31.31 2.58
N SER A 22 10.82 30.96 1.35
CA SER A 22 10.32 29.65 1.01
C SER A 22 11.41 28.65 1.38
N SER A 23 11.28 28.02 2.55
CA SER A 23 12.15 26.92 2.94
C SER A 23 12.05 25.87 1.84
N VAL A 24 13.15 25.66 1.11
CA VAL A 24 13.26 24.57 0.14
C VAL A 24 12.93 23.30 0.93
N ALA A 25 11.79 22.67 0.64
CA ALA A 25 11.34 21.52 1.41
C ALA A 25 12.44 20.45 1.35
N GLN A 26 13.09 20.19 2.49
CA GLN A 26 14.13 19.19 2.59
C GLN A 26 13.55 17.83 2.14
N ALA A 27 14.27 17.11 1.30
CA ALA A 27 13.84 15.79 0.87
C ALA A 27 13.62 14.90 2.10
N ALA A 28 12.39 14.42 2.29
CA ALA A 28 12.04 13.55 3.39
C ALA A 28 12.53 12.13 3.07
N TYR A 29 13.30 11.56 3.99
CA TYR A 29 13.87 10.23 3.88
C TYR A 29 13.60 9.45 5.17
N TYR A 30 12.97 8.29 5.01
CA TYR A 30 12.60 7.42 6.13
C TYR A 30 13.28 6.07 6.02
N ASN A 31 14.06 5.72 7.04
CA ASN A 31 14.90 4.52 7.05
C ASN A 31 14.77 3.67 8.31
N GLU A 32 13.82 4.01 9.18
CA GLU A 32 13.50 3.25 10.38
C GLU A 32 12.04 2.81 10.38
N TYR A 33 11.77 1.71 11.07
CA TYR A 33 10.43 1.19 11.30
C TYR A 33 10.29 0.67 12.72
N SER A 34 9.04 0.52 13.16
CA SER A 34 8.69 -0.20 14.38
C SER A 34 7.89 -1.45 14.01
N ASP A 35 8.22 -2.57 14.65
CA ASP A 35 7.39 -3.78 14.60
C ASP A 35 6.06 -3.52 15.32
N ILE A 36 4.96 -3.98 14.74
CA ILE A 36 3.63 -3.96 15.37
C ILE A 36 3.27 -5.36 15.87
N ALA A 37 3.42 -6.37 15.00
CA ALA A 37 3.20 -7.76 15.35
C ALA A 37 3.93 -8.68 14.36
N SER A 38 4.35 -9.85 14.84
CA SER A 38 4.77 -10.95 13.98
C SER A 38 3.57 -11.61 13.31
N THR A 39 3.75 -12.16 12.11
CA THR A 39 2.77 -12.99 11.40
C THR A 39 3.37 -14.39 11.16
N PRO A 40 3.31 -15.27 12.17
CA PRO A 40 3.94 -16.58 12.13
C PRO A 40 3.27 -17.50 11.09
N ASP A 41 3.94 -18.60 10.82
CA ASP A 41 3.45 -19.61 9.89
C ASP A 41 2.22 -20.31 10.45
N SER A 42 1.26 -20.61 9.57
CA SER A 42 0.05 -21.33 9.95
C SER A 42 -0.53 -22.06 8.77
N ASN A 43 -1.06 -23.27 8.97
CA ASN A 43 -1.62 -24.10 7.89
C ASN A 43 -0.65 -24.30 6.71
N SER A 44 0.65 -24.43 7.01
CA SER A 44 1.76 -24.52 6.04
C SER A 44 1.93 -23.27 5.15
N CYS A 45 1.30 -22.15 5.50
CA CYS A 45 1.47 -20.88 4.82
C CYS A 45 2.63 -20.11 5.46
N THR A 46 3.71 -19.96 4.71
CA THR A 46 5.00 -19.46 5.20
C THR A 46 5.41 -18.13 4.57
N ALA A 47 4.91 -17.80 3.39
CA ALA A 47 5.26 -16.56 2.70
C ALA A 47 4.21 -15.48 2.97
N ALA A 48 4.58 -14.37 3.58
CA ALA A 48 3.74 -13.17 3.59
C ALA A 48 3.57 -12.63 2.16
N GLN A 49 2.37 -12.15 1.83
CA GLN A 49 1.99 -11.70 0.49
C GLN A 49 1.21 -10.38 0.61
N GLY A 50 -0.06 -10.35 0.19
CA GLY A 50 -0.85 -9.13 0.18
C GLY A 50 -1.07 -8.51 1.55
N PHE A 51 -1.25 -7.18 1.55
CA PHE A 51 -1.45 -6.38 2.74
C PHE A 51 -2.48 -5.26 2.51
N ALA A 52 -3.21 -4.88 3.55
CA ALA A 52 -3.91 -3.60 3.57
C ALA A 52 -4.02 -3.02 4.97
N ALA A 53 -3.95 -1.69 5.05
CA ALA A 53 -4.14 -0.92 6.27
C ALA A 53 -5.59 -0.40 6.36
N GLY A 54 -6.35 -0.91 7.33
CA GLY A 54 -7.67 -0.39 7.69
C GLY A 54 -7.62 0.68 8.77
N ALA A 55 -8.79 1.21 9.14
CA ALA A 55 -8.89 2.25 10.16
C ALA A 55 -8.42 1.77 11.55
N THR A 56 -8.65 0.51 11.92
CA THR A 56 -8.26 -0.07 13.23
C THR A 56 -7.30 -1.24 13.09
N TYR A 57 -7.42 -2.00 12.00
CA TYR A 57 -6.70 -3.25 11.81
C TYR A 57 -5.88 -3.22 10.53
N LEU A 58 -4.75 -3.94 10.57
CA LEU A 58 -3.94 -4.30 9.42
C LEU A 58 -4.29 -5.74 9.02
N TYR A 59 -4.31 -6.01 7.71
CA TYR A 59 -4.62 -7.33 7.16
C TYR A 59 -3.43 -7.84 6.37
N VAL A 60 -3.07 -9.10 6.57
CA VAL A 60 -1.98 -9.77 5.83
C VAL A 60 -2.47 -11.11 5.33
N VAL A 61 -2.21 -11.44 4.08
CA VAL A 61 -2.30 -12.82 3.60
C VAL A 61 -0.93 -13.47 3.72
N LYS A 62 -0.89 -14.72 4.22
CA LYS A 62 0.24 -15.62 3.96
C LYS A 62 -0.20 -16.77 3.07
N THR A 63 0.69 -17.23 2.19
CA THR A 63 0.44 -18.38 1.30
C THR A 63 1.41 -19.52 1.57
N LYS A 64 0.99 -20.72 1.21
CA LYS A 64 1.90 -21.87 1.07
C LYS A 64 2.75 -21.64 -0.18
N GLY A 65 3.99 -22.13 -0.20
CA GLY A 65 4.93 -21.91 -1.32
C GLY A 65 4.47 -22.43 -2.69
N ASP A 66 3.45 -23.28 -2.75
CA ASP A 66 2.82 -23.74 -3.99
C ASP A 66 1.48 -23.05 -4.30
N ASP A 67 1.15 -21.99 -3.56
CA ASP A 67 -0.08 -21.18 -3.66
C ASP A 67 -1.40 -21.96 -3.48
N SER A 68 -1.33 -23.22 -3.02
CA SER A 68 -2.51 -24.07 -2.83
C SER A 68 -3.34 -23.69 -1.61
N ARG A 69 -2.76 -22.91 -0.68
CA ARG A 69 -3.42 -22.44 0.55
C ARG A 69 -3.03 -21.01 0.87
N ALA A 70 -3.97 -20.30 1.46
CA ALA A 70 -3.77 -18.97 2.01
C ALA A 70 -4.46 -18.82 3.37
N VAL A 71 -3.84 -18.09 4.27
CA VAL A 71 -4.39 -17.65 5.56
C VAL A 71 -4.45 -16.13 5.62
N ILE A 72 -5.35 -15.58 6.43
CA ILE A 72 -5.46 -14.13 6.62
C ILE A 72 -5.26 -13.80 8.10
N TYR A 73 -4.30 -12.93 8.39
CA TYR A 73 -4.15 -12.33 9.71
C TYR A 73 -4.86 -10.97 9.76
N ARG A 74 -5.48 -10.70 10.90
CA ARG A 74 -5.95 -9.38 11.30
C ARG A 74 -5.13 -8.93 12.51
N VAL A 75 -4.52 -7.75 12.45
CA VAL A 75 -3.68 -7.21 13.52
C VAL A 75 -4.20 -5.85 13.95
N ASN A 76 -4.49 -5.66 15.24
CA ASN A 76 -4.84 -4.33 15.76
C ASN A 76 -3.61 -3.42 15.68
N LYS A 77 -3.71 -2.32 14.94
CA LYS A 77 -2.55 -1.46 14.64
C LYS A 77 -1.97 -0.74 15.86
N SER A 78 -2.76 -0.60 16.93
CA SER A 78 -2.37 0.11 18.15
C SER A 78 -1.86 -0.84 19.23
N THR A 79 -2.48 -2.01 19.38
CA THR A 79 -2.13 -2.97 20.44
C THR A 79 -1.25 -4.12 19.99
N GLY A 80 -1.07 -4.32 18.69
CA GLY A 80 -0.37 -5.48 18.14
C GLY A 80 -1.14 -6.80 18.28
N LYS A 81 -2.35 -6.80 18.84
CA LYS A 81 -3.16 -8.02 18.98
C LYS A 81 -3.44 -8.61 17.59
N ARG A 82 -2.88 -9.80 17.35
CA ARG A 82 -3.03 -10.56 16.11
C ARG A 82 -4.04 -11.69 16.27
N GLU A 83 -4.88 -11.86 15.25
CA GLU A 83 -5.85 -12.94 15.16
C GLU A 83 -5.77 -13.58 13.77
N LEU A 84 -5.75 -14.91 13.73
CA LEU A 84 -5.90 -15.68 12.50
C LEU A 84 -7.40 -15.70 12.13
N MET A 85 -7.74 -15.20 10.96
CA MET A 85 -9.14 -15.11 10.56
C MET A 85 -9.69 -16.47 10.11
N THR A 86 -10.98 -16.68 10.35
CA THR A 86 -11.69 -17.93 10.04
C THR A 86 -12.56 -17.75 8.80
N ASN A 87 -12.50 -18.69 7.86
CA ASN A 87 -13.45 -18.80 6.76
C ASN A 87 -14.82 -19.22 7.34
N GLY A 88 -15.79 -18.33 7.24
CA GLY A 88 -17.11 -18.55 7.82
C GLY A 88 -17.92 -19.64 7.12
N THR A 89 -17.56 -20.01 5.89
CA THR A 89 -18.25 -21.04 5.10
C THR A 89 -17.95 -22.46 5.60
N ASP A 90 -16.68 -22.80 5.84
CA ASP A 90 -16.24 -24.15 6.20
C ASP A 90 -15.53 -24.22 7.56
N LYS A 91 -15.51 -23.09 8.31
CA LYS A 91 -14.89 -22.93 9.63
C LYS A 91 -13.38 -23.19 9.67
N ARG A 92 -12.71 -23.24 8.51
CA ARG A 92 -11.25 -23.39 8.43
C ARG A 92 -10.57 -22.04 8.58
N SER A 93 -9.36 -22.02 9.13
CA SER A 93 -8.53 -20.81 9.20
C SER A 93 -7.73 -20.52 7.92
N TYR A 94 -7.96 -21.30 6.86
CA TYR A 94 -7.32 -21.16 5.55
C TYR A 94 -8.34 -21.32 4.42
N ASN A 95 -7.93 -20.91 3.22
CA ASN A 95 -8.66 -21.16 1.98
C ASN A 95 -7.71 -21.69 0.90
N THR A 96 -8.27 -22.16 -0.22
CA THR A 96 -7.53 -22.76 -1.34
C THR A 96 -7.67 -22.02 -2.65
N TRP A 97 -8.29 -20.82 -2.63
CA TRP A 97 -8.71 -20.13 -3.85
C TRP A 97 -8.04 -18.76 -4.04
N LEU A 98 -7.35 -18.21 -3.05
CA LEU A 98 -6.63 -16.95 -3.17
C LEU A 98 -5.36 -17.00 -4.05
N GLY A 99 -4.81 -18.19 -4.34
CA GLY A 99 -3.57 -18.28 -5.12
C GLY A 99 -2.42 -17.57 -4.40
N HIS A 100 -1.59 -16.86 -5.15
CA HIS A 100 -0.43 -16.13 -4.61
C HIS A 100 -0.83 -14.93 -3.73
N ALA A 101 -2.05 -14.41 -3.92
CA ALA A 101 -2.60 -13.35 -3.08
C ALA A 101 -1.71 -12.10 -2.94
N ASN A 102 -1.01 -11.73 -4.02
CA ASN A 102 0.13 -10.79 -4.02
C ASN A 102 -0.19 -9.41 -3.42
N ASP A 103 -1.45 -8.98 -3.47
CA ASP A 103 -1.86 -7.70 -2.94
C ASP A 103 -3.35 -7.67 -2.58
N MET A 104 -3.75 -6.70 -1.75
CA MET A 104 -5.15 -6.51 -1.42
C MET A 104 -5.52 -5.05 -1.15
N THR A 105 -6.82 -4.75 -1.23
CA THR A 105 -7.35 -3.44 -0.83
C THR A 105 -8.66 -3.60 -0.06
N ILE A 106 -9.04 -2.57 0.71
CA ILE A 106 -10.22 -2.57 1.58
C ILE A 106 -11.27 -1.63 1.00
N SER A 107 -12.53 -2.05 1.04
CA SER A 107 -13.65 -1.14 0.84
C SER A 107 -14.82 -1.51 1.74
N ASP A 108 -15.51 -0.48 2.23
CA ASP A 108 -16.80 -0.64 2.86
C ASP A 108 -17.88 -0.47 1.80
N ILE A 109 -18.88 -1.36 1.83
CA ILE A 109 -20.01 -1.39 0.90
C ILE A 109 -21.27 -1.62 1.72
N ASP A 110 -22.20 -0.68 1.67
CA ASP A 110 -23.47 -0.76 2.41
C ASP A 110 -23.28 -1.09 3.91
N GLY A 111 -22.32 -0.43 4.55
CA GLY A 111 -21.99 -0.62 5.98
C GLY A 111 -21.25 -1.92 6.30
N ARG A 112 -20.82 -2.70 5.30
CA ARG A 112 -20.08 -3.96 5.48
C ARG A 112 -18.66 -3.89 4.95
N HIS A 113 -17.73 -4.49 5.67
CA HIS A 113 -16.32 -4.47 5.31
C HIS A 113 -15.96 -5.54 4.28
N HIS A 114 -15.15 -5.15 3.30
CA HIS A 114 -14.68 -6.05 2.26
C HIS A 114 -13.19 -5.97 2.02
N LEU A 115 -12.59 -7.12 1.72
CA LEU A 115 -11.25 -7.24 1.15
C LEU A 115 -11.37 -7.61 -0.32
N PHE A 116 -10.56 -6.99 -1.15
CA PHE A 116 -10.38 -7.31 -2.56
C PHE A 116 -8.95 -7.78 -2.76
N VAL A 117 -8.77 -9.07 -3.08
CA VAL A 117 -7.45 -9.72 -3.13
C VAL A 117 -7.15 -10.15 -4.55
N VAL A 118 -6.01 -9.73 -5.10
CA VAL A 118 -5.53 -10.19 -6.41
C VAL A 118 -4.81 -11.53 -6.26
N THR A 119 -5.16 -12.51 -7.09
CA THR A 119 -4.73 -13.90 -6.89
C THR A 119 -3.47 -14.29 -7.66
N MET A 120 -3.06 -13.47 -8.63
CA MET A 120 -2.07 -13.78 -9.66
C MET A 120 -2.32 -15.07 -10.47
N LYS A 121 -3.53 -15.63 -10.46
CA LYS A 121 -3.83 -16.82 -11.28
C LYS A 121 -3.93 -16.46 -12.76
N SER A 122 -3.36 -17.28 -13.63
CA SER A 122 -3.50 -17.16 -15.09
C SER A 122 -4.85 -17.67 -15.62
N SER A 123 -5.60 -18.42 -14.81
CA SER A 123 -6.94 -18.93 -15.10
C SER A 123 -7.85 -18.85 -13.88
N GLY A 124 -9.16 -18.98 -14.07
CA GLY A 124 -10.14 -18.79 -13.00
C GLY A 124 -10.24 -17.33 -12.55
N ALA A 125 -10.35 -17.09 -11.24
CA ALA A 125 -10.53 -15.75 -10.68
C ALA A 125 -9.18 -15.05 -10.44
N GLN A 126 -8.97 -13.88 -11.05
CA GLN A 126 -7.82 -12.99 -10.81
C GLN A 126 -8.05 -12.04 -9.64
N LEU A 127 -9.32 -11.79 -9.30
CA LEU A 127 -9.73 -10.96 -8.18
C LEU A 127 -10.79 -11.68 -7.36
N VAL A 128 -10.61 -11.70 -6.05
CA VAL A 128 -11.60 -12.27 -5.11
C VAL A 128 -12.07 -11.20 -4.14
N LYS A 129 -13.39 -11.13 -3.95
CA LYS A 129 -14.05 -10.24 -2.98
C LYS A 129 -14.45 -11.05 -1.75
N LEU A 130 -13.97 -10.61 -0.60
CA LEU A 130 -14.31 -11.15 0.70
C LEU A 130 -15.17 -10.16 1.46
N ARG A 131 -16.25 -10.62 2.07
CA ARG A 131 -16.92 -9.88 3.15
C ARG A 131 -16.36 -10.37 4.46
N TYR A 132 -16.09 -9.49 5.41
CA TYR A 132 -15.69 -9.90 6.74
C TYR A 132 -16.47 -9.17 7.84
N ASP A 133 -16.59 -9.86 8.97
CA ASP A 133 -17.14 -9.34 10.21
C ASP A 133 -16.30 -9.91 11.36
N GLY A 134 -15.74 -9.02 12.18
CA GLY A 134 -14.76 -9.39 13.19
C GLY A 134 -13.57 -10.16 12.59
N THR A 135 -13.36 -11.37 13.08
CA THR A 135 -12.31 -12.30 12.65
C THR A 135 -12.82 -13.35 11.64
N THR A 136 -14.06 -13.22 11.16
CA THR A 136 -14.64 -14.18 10.21
C THR A 136 -14.76 -13.55 8.83
N TYR A 137 -14.29 -14.25 7.78
CA TYR A 137 -14.42 -13.82 6.39
C TYR A 137 -15.23 -14.82 5.55
N TYR A 138 -15.85 -14.33 4.49
CA TYR A 138 -16.62 -15.13 3.54
C TYR A 138 -16.21 -14.75 2.13
N LYS A 139 -15.94 -15.74 1.27
CA LYS A 139 -15.80 -15.52 -0.16
C LYS A 139 -17.17 -15.16 -0.74
N VAL A 140 -17.38 -13.89 -1.03
CA VAL A 140 -18.67 -13.40 -1.57
C VAL A 140 -18.60 -13.09 -3.05
N GLY A 141 -17.41 -13.00 -3.64
CA GLY A 141 -17.31 -12.77 -5.08
C GLY A 141 -16.00 -13.17 -5.75
N SER A 142 -16.03 -13.31 -7.07
CA SER A 142 -14.88 -13.70 -7.90
C SER A 142 -15.01 -13.13 -9.31
N TYR A 143 -13.93 -12.55 -9.81
CA TYR A 143 -13.92 -11.85 -11.08
C TYR A 143 -12.75 -12.30 -11.94
N ALA A 144 -13.00 -12.42 -13.25
CA ALA A 144 -11.95 -12.45 -14.23
C ALA A 144 -11.41 -11.03 -14.43
N VAL A 145 -10.10 -10.87 -14.57
CA VAL A 145 -9.49 -9.57 -14.90
C VAL A 145 -8.91 -9.69 -16.29
N LYS A 146 -9.30 -8.79 -17.20
CA LYS A 146 -8.98 -8.89 -18.63
C LYS A 146 -8.42 -7.60 -19.20
N LEU A 147 -7.44 -7.69 -20.09
CA LEU A 147 -6.95 -6.58 -20.91
C LEU A 147 -7.19 -6.95 -22.37
N GLY A 148 -7.97 -6.15 -23.11
CA GLY A 148 -8.31 -6.46 -24.51
C GLY A 148 -8.98 -7.83 -24.68
N GLY A 149 -9.81 -8.26 -23.72
CA GLY A 149 -10.50 -9.55 -23.75
C GLY A 149 -9.69 -10.76 -23.26
N VAL A 150 -8.38 -10.60 -23.06
CA VAL A 150 -7.46 -11.66 -22.60
C VAL A 150 -7.27 -11.59 -21.09
N THR A 151 -7.26 -12.74 -20.41
CA THR A 151 -6.99 -12.83 -18.97
C THR A 151 -5.63 -12.21 -18.64
N LYS A 152 -5.61 -11.33 -17.63
CA LYS A 152 -4.41 -10.64 -17.18
C LYS A 152 -4.09 -11.04 -15.74
N THR A 153 -2.94 -11.67 -15.56
CA THR A 153 -2.33 -11.90 -14.24
C THR A 153 -1.87 -10.56 -13.67
N VAL A 154 -2.67 -9.99 -12.76
CA VAL A 154 -2.36 -8.75 -12.04
C VAL A 154 -1.69 -9.07 -10.71
N SER A 155 -0.63 -8.32 -10.38
CA SER A 155 0.19 -8.46 -9.18
C SER A 155 -0.10 -7.42 -8.10
N GLY A 156 -0.94 -6.42 -8.37
CA GLY A 156 -1.26 -5.38 -7.38
C GLY A 156 -2.67 -4.85 -7.54
N ILE A 157 -3.26 -4.35 -6.44
CA ILE A 157 -4.54 -3.65 -6.45
C ILE A 157 -4.58 -2.53 -5.43
N SER A 158 -5.13 -1.38 -5.81
CA SER A 158 -5.45 -0.32 -4.87
C SER A 158 -6.78 0.35 -5.21
N ARG A 159 -7.60 0.62 -4.20
CA ARG A 159 -8.89 1.30 -4.36
C ARG A 159 -8.67 2.76 -4.72
N VAL A 160 -9.26 3.19 -5.83
CA VAL A 160 -9.25 4.57 -6.29
C VAL A 160 -10.44 5.35 -5.73
N SER A 161 -11.64 4.80 -5.89
CA SER A 161 -12.86 5.45 -5.40
C SER A 161 -14.03 4.49 -5.27
N VAL A 162 -15.00 4.90 -4.47
CA VAL A 162 -16.29 4.23 -4.27
C VAL A 162 -17.39 5.24 -4.60
N SER A 163 -18.34 4.86 -5.45
CA SER A 163 -19.59 5.59 -5.67
C SER A 163 -20.79 4.71 -5.28
N SER A 164 -22.00 5.26 -5.37
CA SER A 164 -23.25 4.50 -5.16
C SER A 164 -23.46 3.33 -6.13
N THR A 165 -22.72 3.30 -7.24
CA THR A 165 -22.88 2.31 -8.32
C THR A 165 -21.60 1.57 -8.69
N THR A 166 -20.42 2.08 -8.36
CA THR A 166 -19.16 1.55 -8.89
C THR A 166 -18.03 1.60 -7.86
N LEU A 167 -17.20 0.55 -7.88
CA LEU A 167 -15.88 0.54 -7.27
C LEU A 167 -14.83 0.67 -8.35
N LYS A 168 -13.94 1.65 -8.21
CA LYS A 168 -12.81 1.87 -9.11
C LYS A 168 -11.50 1.48 -8.44
N PHE A 169 -10.63 0.83 -9.20
CA PHE A 169 -9.34 0.37 -8.74
C PHE A 169 -8.25 0.77 -9.73
N PHE A 170 -7.05 0.94 -9.20
CA PHE A 170 -5.83 0.69 -9.96
C PHE A 170 -5.45 -0.77 -9.78
N PHE A 171 -5.15 -1.42 -10.89
CA PHE A 171 -4.48 -2.71 -10.93
C PHE A 171 -3.06 -2.53 -11.42
N LYS A 172 -2.18 -3.46 -11.07
CA LYS A 172 -0.80 -3.43 -11.50
C LYS A 172 -0.34 -4.80 -11.98
N SER A 173 0.60 -4.82 -12.93
CA SER A 173 1.38 -6.00 -13.32
C SER A 173 2.78 -5.51 -13.63
N GLY A 174 3.70 -5.61 -12.65
CA GLY A 174 5.08 -5.11 -12.66
C GLY A 174 5.26 -3.72 -13.28
N ALA A 175 5.49 -2.62 -12.58
CA ALA A 175 5.55 -1.25 -13.13
C ALA A 175 4.35 -0.70 -13.95
N ALA A 176 3.65 -1.49 -14.77
CA ALA A 176 2.48 -1.04 -15.52
C ALA A 176 1.24 -0.99 -14.62
N VAL A 177 0.53 0.14 -14.65
CA VAL A 177 -0.71 0.40 -13.89
C VAL A 177 -1.89 0.51 -14.85
N TYR A 178 -3.03 -0.02 -14.44
CA TYR A 178 -4.26 -0.13 -15.23
C TYR A 178 -5.44 0.41 -14.42
N ASN A 179 -6.37 1.09 -15.09
CA ASN A 179 -7.68 1.35 -14.51
C ASN A 179 -8.55 0.10 -14.64
N GLY A 180 -9.33 -0.21 -13.61
CA GLY A 180 -10.38 -1.22 -13.65
C GLY A 180 -11.54 -0.83 -12.74
N SER A 181 -12.72 -1.39 -12.99
CA SER A 181 -13.89 -1.14 -12.14
C SER A 181 -14.84 -2.33 -12.12
N ILE A 182 -15.67 -2.37 -11.08
CA ILE A 182 -16.79 -3.30 -10.95
C ILE A 182 -18.03 -2.53 -10.49
N PRO A 183 -19.25 -3.00 -10.84
CA PRO A 183 -20.45 -2.51 -10.18
C PRO A 183 -20.35 -2.76 -8.67
N LEU A 184 -20.77 -1.78 -7.86
CA LEU A 184 -20.59 -1.76 -6.39
C LEU A 184 -21.03 -3.08 -5.73
N ARG A 185 -22.18 -3.61 -6.17
CA ARG A 185 -22.83 -4.80 -5.58
C ARG A 185 -22.65 -6.07 -6.39
N ALA A 186 -21.96 -6.01 -7.53
CA ALA A 186 -21.64 -7.22 -8.27
C ALA A 186 -20.77 -8.11 -7.40
N ASN A 187 -21.01 -9.41 -7.46
CA ASN A 187 -20.22 -10.45 -6.80
C ASN A 187 -19.49 -11.35 -7.82
N THR A 188 -19.78 -11.19 -9.10
CA THR A 188 -19.03 -11.86 -10.17
C THR A 188 -19.01 -10.98 -11.41
N GLY A 189 -18.18 -11.33 -12.38
CA GLY A 189 -18.09 -10.65 -13.67
C GLY A 189 -16.66 -10.54 -14.17
N THR A 190 -16.49 -9.68 -15.16
CA THR A 190 -15.19 -9.35 -15.76
C THR A 190 -14.81 -7.92 -15.40
N VAL A 191 -13.61 -7.73 -14.88
CA VAL A 191 -12.95 -6.42 -14.79
C VAL A 191 -12.21 -6.19 -16.10
N ASN A 192 -12.72 -5.30 -16.93
CA ASN A 192 -12.00 -4.86 -18.11
C ASN A 192 -10.99 -3.78 -17.74
N LEU A 193 -9.73 -4.03 -18.04
CA LEU A 193 -8.61 -3.15 -17.79
C LEU A 193 -8.39 -2.20 -18.98
N SER A 194 -8.00 -0.97 -18.67
CA SER A 194 -7.36 -0.06 -19.61
C SER A 194 -6.02 0.39 -19.04
N LYS A 195 -4.97 0.39 -19.86
CA LYS A 195 -3.64 0.85 -19.41
C LYS A 195 -3.74 2.33 -19.00
N ALA A 196 -3.25 2.63 -17.80
CA ALA A 196 -3.19 3.98 -17.26
C ALA A 196 -1.81 4.56 -17.55
N PHE A 197 -0.79 4.11 -16.83
CA PHE A 197 0.57 4.65 -16.89
C PHE A 197 1.60 3.60 -16.47
N ASP A 198 2.87 3.88 -16.72
CA ASP A 198 4.01 3.06 -16.27
C ASP A 198 4.80 3.79 -15.18
N LEU A 199 5.28 3.04 -14.19
CA LEU A 199 6.13 3.53 -13.11
C LEU A 199 7.60 3.36 -13.50
N LYS A 200 8.31 4.48 -13.72
CA LYS A 200 9.75 4.46 -13.98
C LYS A 200 10.50 4.22 -12.67
N VAL A 201 11.35 3.21 -12.69
CA VAL A 201 12.26 2.85 -11.58
C VAL A 201 13.69 3.34 -11.85
N ALA A 202 14.15 3.23 -13.09
CA ALA A 202 15.50 3.63 -13.48
C ALA A 202 15.76 5.12 -13.18
N GLY A 203 16.86 5.40 -12.48
CA GLY A 203 17.26 6.77 -12.12
C GLY A 203 16.48 7.37 -10.95
N ALA A 204 15.67 6.59 -10.23
CA ALA A 204 14.99 7.09 -9.04
C ALA A 204 15.99 7.53 -7.96
N LEU A 205 15.65 8.63 -7.29
CA LEU A 205 16.45 9.17 -6.19
C LEU A 205 15.93 8.66 -4.85
N VAL A 206 16.81 8.07 -4.06
CA VAL A 206 16.57 7.65 -2.67
C VAL A 206 17.54 8.43 -1.79
N ASN A 207 17.00 9.20 -0.85
CA ASN A 207 17.78 10.17 -0.08
C ASN A 207 18.64 11.09 -0.97
N GLY A 208 18.05 11.61 -2.05
CA GLY A 208 18.71 12.50 -3.01
C GLY A 208 19.75 11.84 -3.93
N LYS A 209 19.97 10.52 -3.85
CA LYS A 209 20.99 9.80 -4.63
C LYS A 209 20.37 8.72 -5.51
N THR A 210 20.89 8.56 -6.72
CA THR A 210 20.52 7.46 -7.61
C THR A 210 20.91 6.12 -7.01
N VAL A 211 20.02 5.14 -7.08
CA VAL A 211 20.31 3.74 -6.75
C VAL A 211 20.54 2.99 -8.06
N SER A 212 21.81 2.68 -8.36
CA SER A 212 22.23 2.16 -9.69
C SER A 212 21.63 0.80 -10.03
N ASP A 213 21.44 -0.07 -9.04
CA ASP A 213 20.94 -1.43 -9.24
C ASP A 213 19.42 -1.56 -9.08
N LEU A 214 18.68 -0.45 -8.97
CA LEU A 214 17.27 -0.46 -8.59
C LEU A 214 16.37 -1.18 -9.60
N THR A 215 16.74 -1.23 -10.88
CA THR A 215 16.00 -1.96 -11.92
C THR A 215 16.06 -3.48 -11.75
N THR A 216 16.97 -3.98 -10.92
CA THR A 216 17.10 -5.42 -10.59
C THR A 216 16.26 -5.83 -9.38
N PHE A 217 15.60 -4.88 -8.72
CA PHE A 217 14.76 -5.17 -7.56
C PHE A 217 13.46 -5.84 -8.01
N THR A 218 13.03 -6.84 -7.25
CA THR A 218 11.70 -7.41 -7.37
C THR A 218 10.69 -6.39 -6.87
N ASN A 219 9.45 -6.54 -7.33
CA ASN A 219 8.37 -5.63 -6.96
C ASN A 219 7.11 -6.45 -6.72
N GLN A 220 6.32 -5.99 -5.76
CA GLN A 220 5.17 -6.74 -5.27
C GLN A 220 3.90 -5.90 -5.39
N GLY A 221 3.14 -5.78 -4.30
CA GLY A 221 1.95 -4.94 -4.20
C GLY A 221 2.26 -3.44 -4.38
N PHE A 222 1.24 -2.61 -4.20
CA PHE A 222 1.38 -1.15 -4.23
C PHE A 222 0.18 -0.48 -3.55
N PHE A 223 0.34 0.79 -3.21
CA PHE A 223 -0.76 1.55 -2.60
C PHE A 223 -0.95 2.90 -3.25
N TYR A 224 -2.21 3.28 -3.48
CA TYR A 224 -2.60 4.61 -3.90
C TYR A 224 -3.42 5.27 -2.79
N ASP A 225 -2.94 6.41 -2.31
CA ASP A 225 -3.67 7.29 -1.42
C ASP A 225 -4.43 8.33 -2.23
N ALA A 226 -5.75 8.16 -2.31
CA ALA A 226 -6.61 9.07 -3.05
C ALA A 226 -6.68 10.49 -2.45
N SER A 227 -6.45 10.64 -1.15
CA SER A 227 -6.55 11.93 -0.46
C SER A 227 -5.36 12.84 -0.75
N THR A 228 -4.16 12.26 -0.81
CA THR A 228 -2.90 12.97 -1.08
C THR A 228 -2.42 12.81 -2.52
N LYS A 229 -3.10 11.97 -3.32
CA LYS A 229 -2.73 11.61 -4.69
C LYS A 229 -1.30 11.04 -4.79
N LEU A 230 -0.91 10.27 -3.79
CA LEU A 230 0.39 9.62 -3.70
C LEU A 230 0.25 8.13 -4.03
N LEU A 231 1.17 7.60 -4.82
CA LEU A 231 1.30 6.17 -5.07
C LEU A 231 2.63 5.68 -4.52
N TYR A 232 2.58 4.64 -3.68
CA TYR A 232 3.71 4.01 -3.03
C TYR A 232 3.99 2.67 -3.71
N TYR A 233 5.23 2.47 -4.12
CA TYR A 233 5.66 1.31 -4.88
C TYR A 233 6.86 0.64 -4.21
N PRO A 234 6.64 -0.43 -3.44
CA PRO A 234 7.72 -1.18 -2.80
C PRO A 234 8.53 -2.00 -3.82
N LEU A 235 9.84 -1.99 -3.61
CA LEU A 235 10.86 -2.69 -4.37
C LEU A 235 11.81 -3.37 -3.40
N THR A 236 12.17 -4.62 -3.65
CA THR A 236 13.05 -5.41 -2.77
C THR A 236 14.21 -6.04 -3.55
N LYS A 237 15.37 -6.11 -2.90
CA LYS A 237 16.46 -7.01 -3.28
C LYS A 237 17.20 -7.44 -2.03
N ASP A 238 17.23 -8.74 -1.77
CA ASP A 238 17.87 -9.34 -0.59
C ASP A 238 17.36 -8.71 0.73
N ASN A 239 18.24 -8.07 1.50
CA ASN A 239 17.93 -7.36 2.75
C ASN A 239 17.61 -5.87 2.56
N ARG A 240 17.50 -5.40 1.31
CA ARG A 240 17.22 -4.01 0.95
C ARG A 240 15.80 -3.88 0.41
N SER A 241 14.98 -3.08 1.08
CA SER A 241 13.66 -2.67 0.60
C SER A 241 13.60 -1.15 0.42
N ILE A 242 13.04 -0.69 -0.69
CA ILE A 242 12.85 0.72 -1.02
C ILE A 242 11.38 0.94 -1.40
N VAL A 243 10.78 2.02 -0.91
CA VAL A 243 9.45 2.45 -1.39
C VAL A 243 9.61 3.73 -2.18
N LEU A 244 9.34 3.65 -3.48
CA LEU A 244 9.27 4.81 -4.36
C LEU A 244 7.90 5.47 -4.24
N VAL A 245 7.86 6.80 -4.27
CA VAL A 245 6.60 7.56 -4.24
C VAL A 245 6.40 8.33 -5.54
N TYR A 246 5.19 8.27 -6.09
CA TYR A 246 4.78 9.02 -7.26
C TYR A 246 3.67 9.99 -6.87
N ARG A 247 3.75 11.24 -7.36
CA ARG A 247 2.85 12.33 -6.95
C ARG A 247 1.84 12.67 -8.02
N GLY A 248 0.75 13.33 -7.60
CA GLY A 248 -0.25 13.90 -8.50
C GLY A 248 -1.11 12.85 -9.20
N ILE A 249 -1.15 11.61 -8.69
CA ILE A 249 -1.79 10.48 -9.36
C ILE A 249 -3.30 10.68 -9.49
N THR A 250 -3.81 10.53 -10.72
CA THR A 250 -5.24 10.53 -11.05
C THR A 250 -5.56 9.45 -12.08
N THR A 251 -6.84 9.10 -12.24
CA THR A 251 -7.29 8.12 -13.25
C THR A 251 -7.09 8.61 -14.69
N ALA A 252 -6.86 9.90 -14.90
CA ALA A 252 -6.64 10.51 -16.21
C ALA A 252 -5.18 10.48 -16.66
N ILE A 253 -4.23 10.21 -15.76
CA ILE A 253 -2.81 10.16 -16.10
C ILE A 253 -2.51 9.10 -17.15
N ARG A 254 -1.62 9.43 -18.08
CA ARG A 254 -1.07 8.56 -19.12
C ARG A 254 0.46 8.67 -19.19
N GLY A 255 1.09 7.73 -19.87
CA GLY A 255 2.53 7.73 -20.13
C GLY A 255 3.35 7.16 -18.98
N THR A 256 4.60 7.60 -18.86
CA THR A 256 5.58 7.10 -17.89
C THR A 256 5.81 8.13 -16.80
N LEU A 257 5.69 7.72 -15.54
CA LEU A 257 5.88 8.58 -14.37
C LEU A 257 7.23 8.33 -13.70
N THR A 258 7.87 9.39 -13.24
CA THR A 258 9.08 9.29 -12.41
C THR A 258 8.71 9.49 -10.94
N SER A 259 9.37 8.74 -10.05
CA SER A 259 9.18 8.93 -8.62
C SER A 259 9.66 10.31 -8.17
N THR A 260 9.06 10.85 -7.12
CA THR A 260 9.49 12.11 -6.54
C THR A 260 10.89 12.00 -5.95
N SER A 261 11.68 13.06 -6.08
CA SER A 261 13.02 13.18 -5.50
C SER A 261 13.00 13.61 -4.04
N THR A 262 11.84 14.06 -3.53
CA THR A 262 11.71 14.70 -2.22
C THR A 262 11.04 13.82 -1.15
N LEU A 263 10.69 12.59 -1.50
CA LEU A 263 10.13 11.62 -0.56
C LEU A 263 10.53 10.20 -0.97
N SER A 264 11.27 9.51 -0.10
CA SER A 264 11.69 8.13 -0.32
C SER A 264 11.82 7.37 0.99
N PHE A 265 11.68 6.05 0.91
CA PHE A 265 11.84 5.15 2.05
C PHE A 265 12.86 4.09 1.70
N ARG A 266 13.71 3.70 2.67
CA ARG A 266 14.63 2.58 2.49
C ARG A 266 14.94 1.89 3.80
N ILE A 267 14.70 0.60 3.85
CA ILE A 267 15.24 -0.28 4.88
C ILE A 267 16.40 -1.08 4.29
N THR A 268 17.51 -1.15 5.00
CA THR A 268 18.59 -2.09 4.72
C THR A 268 18.87 -2.81 6.03
N SER A 269 18.42 -4.06 6.13
CA SER A 269 18.47 -4.78 7.41
C SER A 269 19.88 -5.30 7.68
N SER A 270 20.38 -5.06 8.90
CA SER A 270 21.57 -5.72 9.43
C SER A 270 21.24 -7.04 10.16
N VAL A 271 19.96 -7.30 10.42
CA VAL A 271 19.49 -8.45 11.21
C VAL A 271 18.98 -9.58 10.32
N TYR A 272 18.36 -9.24 9.20
CA TYR A 272 17.73 -10.19 8.30
C TYR A 272 18.50 -10.24 6.98
N SER A 273 18.82 -11.45 6.52
CA SER A 273 19.44 -11.68 5.20
C SER A 273 18.44 -11.47 4.06
N LYS A 274 17.15 -11.67 4.33
CA LYS A 274 16.03 -11.28 3.46
C LYS A 274 15.15 -10.26 4.19
N PHE A 275 14.85 -9.15 3.54
CA PHE A 275 13.90 -8.14 4.05
C PHE A 275 13.07 -7.62 2.89
N GLU A 276 12.00 -8.34 2.57
CA GLU A 276 11.08 -8.00 1.49
C GLU A 276 9.86 -7.29 2.02
N ILE A 277 9.65 -6.04 1.60
CA ILE A 277 8.35 -5.38 1.74
C ILE A 277 7.44 -5.88 0.62
N GLU A 278 6.42 -6.64 1.00
CA GLU A 278 5.49 -7.29 0.06
C GLU A 278 4.41 -6.30 -0.39
N SER A 279 3.82 -5.54 0.53
CA SER A 279 2.89 -4.46 0.20
C SER A 279 2.83 -3.41 1.31
N VAL A 280 2.21 -2.28 1.00
CA VAL A 280 2.15 -1.08 1.86
C VAL A 280 0.74 -0.52 1.91
N GLY A 281 0.45 0.35 2.87
CA GLY A 281 -0.84 1.02 2.99
C GLY A 281 -0.85 2.13 4.01
N THR A 282 -1.63 3.19 3.76
CA THR A 282 -1.76 4.32 4.68
C THR A 282 -2.99 4.19 5.59
N SER A 283 -2.87 4.63 6.84
CA SER A 283 -3.99 4.75 7.78
C SER A 283 -3.65 5.76 8.87
N GLY A 284 -4.49 6.79 9.03
CA GLY A 284 -4.26 7.86 10.01
C GLY A 284 -2.92 8.58 9.82
N GLY A 285 -2.59 8.92 8.56
CA GLY A 285 -1.34 9.60 8.18
C GLY A 285 -0.08 8.73 8.23
N ARG A 286 -0.15 7.48 8.70
CA ARG A 286 1.03 6.61 8.83
C ARG A 286 1.13 5.62 7.67
N LEU A 287 2.35 5.26 7.28
CA LEU A 287 2.63 4.26 6.24
C LEU A 287 3.00 2.93 6.90
N TYR A 288 2.13 1.95 6.74
CA TYR A 288 2.29 0.60 7.22
C TYR A 288 2.72 -0.33 6.09
N PHE A 289 3.33 -1.45 6.45
CA PHE A 289 3.74 -2.46 5.50
C PHE A 289 3.84 -3.83 6.16
N ASN A 290 3.74 -4.88 5.37
CA ASN A 290 4.11 -6.24 5.80
C ASN A 290 5.45 -6.65 5.20
N THR A 291 6.06 -7.66 5.80
CA THR A 291 7.32 -8.21 5.29
C THR A 291 7.32 -9.72 5.21
N ASN A 292 8.02 -10.22 4.20
CA ASN A 292 8.61 -11.54 4.16
C ASN A 292 10.11 -11.40 4.49
N ARG A 293 10.51 -11.79 5.70
CA ARG A 293 11.88 -11.57 6.19
C ARG A 293 12.41 -12.76 6.97
N SER A 294 13.70 -13.02 6.84
CA SER A 294 14.32 -14.20 7.45
C SER A 294 15.79 -13.96 7.78
N ASN A 295 16.30 -14.76 8.70
CA ASN A 295 17.73 -14.88 9.02
C ASN A 295 18.07 -16.36 9.26
N SER A 296 19.25 -16.64 9.83
CA SER A 296 19.69 -18.00 10.14
C SER A 296 18.81 -18.73 11.17
N SER A 297 18.01 -18.03 11.95
CA SER A 297 17.07 -18.58 12.92
C SER A 297 15.67 -18.84 12.34
N GLY A 298 15.42 -18.50 11.08
CA GLY A 298 14.18 -18.80 10.36
C GLY A 298 13.43 -17.57 9.88
N ALA A 299 12.11 -17.74 9.70
CA ALA A 299 11.21 -16.68 9.21
C ALA A 299 10.74 -15.78 10.35
N HIS A 300 10.71 -14.49 10.09
CA HIS A 300 10.39 -13.43 11.05
C HIS A 300 9.36 -12.44 10.49
N ASP A 301 8.47 -12.90 9.61
CA ASP A 301 7.44 -12.09 8.97
C ASP A 301 6.61 -11.29 9.98
N GLY A 302 6.12 -10.13 9.55
CA GLY A 302 5.34 -9.27 10.41
C GLY A 302 4.73 -8.08 9.70
N VAL A 303 4.06 -7.26 10.49
CA VAL A 303 3.53 -5.96 10.10
C VAL A 303 4.22 -4.85 10.89
N HIS A 304 4.47 -3.75 10.19
CA HIS A 304 5.36 -2.69 10.61
C HIS A 304 4.80 -1.34 10.24
N VAL A 305 5.43 -0.29 10.78
CA VAL A 305 5.15 1.10 10.42
C VAL A 305 6.45 1.88 10.31
N PHE A 306 6.59 2.70 9.27
CA PHE A 306 7.73 3.61 9.16
C PHE A 306 7.70 4.67 10.28
N LYS A 307 8.84 4.88 10.96
CA LYS A 307 8.95 5.89 12.00
C LYS A 307 9.03 7.30 11.39
N GLY A 308 8.44 8.28 12.06
CA GLY A 308 8.50 9.70 11.69
C GLY A 308 7.68 10.10 10.46
N TYR A 309 7.16 9.15 9.68
CA TYR A 309 6.32 9.48 8.53
C TYR A 309 4.90 9.86 8.97
N SER A 310 4.46 11.04 8.52
CA SER A 310 3.09 11.54 8.60
C SER A 310 2.73 12.12 7.23
N GLY A 311 1.81 11.46 6.53
CA GLY A 311 1.30 11.82 5.21
C GLY A 311 -0.06 12.47 5.25
#